data_AF-A0A1H3M5Q1-F1
#
_entry.id   AF-A0A1H3M5Q1-F1
#
_cell.length_a   1.000
_cell.length_b   1.000
_cell.length_c   1.000
_cell.angle_alpha   90.00
_cell.angle_beta   90.00
_cell.angle_gamma   90.00
#
_symmetry.space_group_name_H-M   'P 1'
#
loop_
_entity.id
_entity.type
_entity.pdbx_description
1 polymer ?
#
loop_
_entity_poly.entity_id
_entity_poly.type
_entity_poly.pdbx_seq_one_letter_code
_entity_poly.pdbx_strand_id
1 'polypeptide(L)'
;MLITVAIGKKRAPQAPFRSGLSLVELLVAMAIASGVLLASTTLYLGSSASFRVSEDKRRLYQDGNYAMGLMERDLRQAGYGNLVSASLSAGAAGATAVTDFILADGTPAQGLRGCEHGFVKPQAPGKDFSCSANPGMAGFEVSYRLDDHVDPASGAGVDCNGAGIGLSAVPPGHPAHLRAPYVRIARNLFFVAARAGGGANSLYCQGNGNSNNSAQPILNNVEDMQLMYGVAAVGDVSVNQLLNATQVAALSDDQHQNWGRVVSVHLCLLLFGERSLAIEPQRYVDCSGSARLASDRKLRAVFKRVVTLRNSAAASLVPPP
;
A
#
# COMPACT_ATOMS: atom_id res chain seq x y z
N MET A 1 71.47 71.26 30.56
CA MET A 1 71.08 71.64 29.19
C MET A 1 69.55 71.61 29.13
N LEU A 2 68.93 72.78 28.94
CA LEU A 2 67.48 72.98 28.93
C LEU A 2 66.80 72.14 27.86
N ILE A 3 65.70 71.45 28.20
CA ILE A 3 64.63 71.10 27.26
C ILE A 3 63.27 71.28 27.95
N THR A 4 62.73 72.47 27.74
CA THR A 4 61.34 72.84 27.43
C THR A 4 60.22 71.86 27.83
N VAL A 5 59.42 72.26 28.83
CA VAL A 5 58.13 71.67 29.17
C VAL A 5 57.10 71.99 28.07
N ALA A 6 56.64 70.97 27.34
CA ALA A 6 55.52 71.10 26.41
C ALA A 6 54.20 71.07 27.18
N ILE A 7 53.48 72.19 27.20
CA ILE A 7 52.15 72.31 27.77
C ILE A 7 51.16 71.55 26.87
N GLY A 8 50.77 70.35 27.29
CA GLY A 8 49.70 69.58 26.65
C GLY A 8 48.36 70.29 26.77
N LYS A 9 47.83 70.77 25.65
CA LYS A 9 46.52 71.40 25.52
C LYS A 9 45.43 70.36 25.86
N LYS A 10 44.84 70.43 27.06
CA LYS A 10 43.69 69.60 27.45
C LYS A 10 42.54 69.84 26.47
N ARG A 11 42.17 68.81 25.69
CA ARG A 11 40.90 68.81 24.93
C ARG A 11 39.75 68.70 25.94
N ALA A 12 38.86 69.68 25.94
CA ALA A 12 37.63 69.62 26.72
C ALA A 12 36.77 68.42 26.25
N PRO A 13 36.11 67.68 27.15
CA PRO A 13 35.11 66.69 26.75
C PRO A 13 33.96 67.43 26.08
N GLN A 14 33.71 67.13 24.80
CA GLN A 14 32.48 67.57 24.15
C GLN A 14 31.33 66.88 24.85
N ALA A 15 30.48 67.65 25.52
CA ALA A 15 29.25 67.13 26.11
C ALA A 15 28.39 66.53 24.97
N PRO A 16 27.87 65.30 25.12
CA PRO A 16 26.96 64.77 24.13
C PRO A 16 25.75 65.69 24.06
N PHE A 17 25.43 66.21 22.86
CA PHE A 17 24.15 66.85 22.61
C PHE A 17 23.05 65.85 22.99
N ARG A 18 22.35 66.10 24.10
CA ARG A 18 21.08 65.44 24.38
C ARG A 18 20.04 66.03 23.43
N SER A 19 19.95 65.48 22.23
CA SER A 19 18.77 65.64 21.39
C SER A 19 17.61 64.92 22.07
N GLY A 20 16.67 65.66 22.66
CA GLY A 20 15.40 65.10 23.08
C GLY A 20 14.67 64.58 21.85
N LEU A 21 14.28 63.30 21.86
CA LEU A 21 13.46 62.69 20.82
C LEU A 21 12.19 63.53 20.62
N SER A 22 11.92 63.94 19.38
CA SER A 22 10.66 64.63 19.09
C SER A 22 9.49 63.64 19.13
N LEU A 23 8.31 64.10 19.55
CA LEU A 23 7.09 63.29 19.59
C LEU A 23 6.76 62.69 18.21
N VAL A 24 7.12 63.40 17.13
CA VAL A 24 6.96 62.94 15.74
C VAL A 24 7.89 61.75 15.42
N GLU A 25 9.12 61.77 15.91
CA GLU A 25 10.11 60.71 15.66
C GLU A 25 9.69 59.39 16.35
N LEU A 26 9.10 59.49 17.54
CA LEU A 26 8.57 58.32 18.27
C LEU A 26 7.32 57.74 17.58
N LEU A 27 6.46 58.60 17.02
CA LEU A 27 5.30 58.17 16.22
C LEU A 27 5.74 57.48 14.92
N VAL A 28 6.73 58.03 14.21
CA VAL A 28 7.27 57.42 12.99
C VAL A 28 7.95 56.08 13.30
N ALA A 29 8.76 56.00 14.35
CA ALA A 29 9.40 54.76 14.76
C ALA A 29 8.40 53.65 15.11
N MET A 30 7.34 53.99 15.86
CA MET A 30 6.29 53.04 16.21
C MET A 30 5.44 52.62 14.98
N ALA A 31 5.19 53.55 14.06
CA ALA A 31 4.51 53.24 12.80
C ALA A 31 5.33 52.26 11.93
N ILE A 32 6.64 52.47 11.81
CA ILE A 32 7.52 51.57 11.07
C ILE A 32 7.63 50.21 11.78
N ALA A 33 7.83 50.18 13.10
CA ALA A 33 7.93 48.95 13.87
C ALA A 33 6.66 48.09 13.77
N SER A 34 5.49 48.70 13.88
CA SER A 34 4.21 47.99 13.73
C SER A 34 4.01 47.47 12.31
N GLY A 35 4.36 48.24 11.28
CA GLY A 35 4.33 47.79 9.89
C GLY A 35 5.21 46.57 9.63
N VAL A 36 6.44 46.57 10.16
CA VAL A 36 7.37 45.43 10.02
C VAL A 36 6.84 44.19 10.76
N LEU A 37 6.33 44.35 11.99
CA LEU A 37 5.78 43.23 12.77
C LEU A 37 4.54 42.61 12.12
N LEU A 38 3.66 43.43 11.52
CA LEU A 38 2.51 42.93 10.77
C LEU A 38 2.96 42.13 9.55
N ALA A 39 3.91 42.66 8.76
CA ALA A 39 4.45 41.97 7.59
C ALA A 39 5.16 40.66 7.95
N SER A 40 5.97 40.64 9.01
CA SER A 40 6.63 39.40 9.46
C SER A 40 5.63 38.36 9.97
N THR A 41 4.57 38.81 10.65
CA THR A 41 3.54 37.91 11.19
C THR A 41 2.74 37.25 10.07
N THR A 42 2.34 37.99 9.03
CA THR A 42 1.60 37.42 7.89
C THR A 42 2.45 36.42 7.12
N LEU A 43 3.75 36.72 6.91
CA LEU A 43 4.70 35.79 6.30
C LEU A 43 4.87 34.51 7.14
N TYR A 44 5.01 34.65 8.45
CA TYR A 44 5.12 33.49 9.35
C TYR A 44 3.86 32.62 9.33
N LEU A 45 2.67 33.23 9.39
CA LEU A 45 1.40 32.50 9.34
C LEU A 45 1.24 31.75 8.01
N GLY A 46 1.51 32.39 6.87
CA GLY A 46 1.46 31.75 5.56
C GLY A 46 2.48 30.61 5.41
N SER A 47 3.70 30.81 5.90
CA SER A 47 4.75 29.79 5.91
C SER A 47 4.36 28.58 6.77
N SER A 48 3.86 28.82 7.99
CA SER A 48 3.44 27.75 8.90
C SER A 48 2.25 26.93 8.35
N ALA A 49 1.28 27.58 7.71
CA ALA A 49 0.16 26.91 7.07
C ALA A 49 0.64 26.04 5.90
N SER A 50 1.51 26.59 5.04
CA SER A 50 2.11 25.87 3.90
C SER A 50 2.95 24.68 4.35
N PHE A 51 3.70 24.82 5.45
CA PHE A 51 4.49 23.75 6.04
C PHE A 51 3.59 22.61 6.53
N ARG A 52 2.47 22.91 7.20
CA ARG A 52 1.50 21.89 7.66
C ARG A 52 0.88 21.11 6.50
N VAL A 53 0.48 21.80 5.43
CA VAL A 53 -0.04 21.15 4.21
C VAL A 53 1.01 20.24 3.58
N SER A 54 2.27 20.71 3.52
CA SER A 54 3.38 19.94 2.94
C SER A 54 3.69 18.68 3.75
N GLU A 55 3.68 18.77 5.08
CA GLU A 55 3.90 17.63 5.97
C GLU A 55 2.78 16.60 5.91
N ASP A 56 1.51 17.04 5.88
CA ASP A 56 0.35 16.14 5.75
C ASP A 56 0.35 15.41 4.40
N LYS A 57 0.68 16.13 3.32
CA LYS A 57 0.92 15.53 2.00
C LYS A 57 2.04 14.49 2.07
N ARG A 58 3.17 14.80 2.72
CA ARG A 58 4.29 13.86 2.84
C ARG A 58 3.87 12.57 3.53
N ARG A 59 3.13 12.66 4.64
CA ARG A 59 2.60 11.49 5.37
C ARG A 59 1.66 10.67 4.50
N LEU A 60 0.68 11.31 3.85
CA LEU A 60 -0.27 10.65 2.96
C LEU A 60 0.45 9.87 1.83
N TYR A 61 1.50 10.44 1.25
CA TYR A 61 2.30 9.77 0.21
C TYR A 61 3.20 8.66 0.76
N GLN A 62 3.75 8.80 1.97
CA GLN A 62 4.50 7.73 2.61
C GLN A 62 3.61 6.51 2.88
N ASP A 63 2.45 6.77 3.46
CA ASP A 63 1.44 5.78 3.82
C ASP A 63 0.90 5.04 2.59
N GLY A 64 0.53 5.79 1.54
CA GLY A 64 0.07 5.20 0.28
C GLY A 64 1.15 4.37 -0.42
N ASN A 65 2.41 4.84 -0.45
CA ASN A 65 3.50 4.08 -1.04
C ASN A 65 3.86 2.82 -0.25
N TYR A 66 3.75 2.87 1.08
CA TYR A 66 3.93 1.71 1.96
C TYR A 66 2.85 0.66 1.69
N ALA A 67 1.56 1.03 1.73
CA ALA A 67 0.46 0.11 1.48
C ALA A 67 0.51 -0.51 0.07
N MET A 68 0.78 0.31 -0.95
CA MET A 68 0.92 -0.18 -2.33
C MET A 68 2.13 -1.09 -2.50
N GLY A 69 3.25 -0.80 -1.81
CA GLY A 69 4.45 -1.65 -1.84
C GLY A 69 4.24 -3.00 -1.15
N LEU A 70 3.48 -3.03 -0.07
CA LEU A 70 3.09 -4.25 0.62
C LEU A 70 2.21 -5.14 -0.28
N MET A 71 1.12 -4.59 -0.83
CA MET A 71 0.23 -5.32 -1.73
C MET A 71 0.95 -5.80 -3.00
N GLU A 72 1.81 -4.96 -3.59
CA GLU A 72 2.60 -5.33 -4.76
C GLU A 72 3.54 -6.50 -4.50
N ARG A 73 4.25 -6.49 -3.37
CA ARG A 73 5.19 -7.56 -3.03
C ARG A 73 4.48 -8.91 -2.94
N ASP A 74 3.37 -8.96 -2.23
CA ASP A 74 2.60 -10.19 -2.06
C ASP A 74 2.00 -10.64 -3.41
N LEU A 75 1.41 -9.73 -4.19
CA LEU A 75 0.90 -10.04 -5.54
C LEU A 75 1.97 -10.61 -6.47
N ARG A 76 3.23 -10.14 -6.40
CA ARG A 76 4.32 -10.71 -7.20
C ARG A 76 4.66 -12.14 -6.82
N GLN A 77 4.33 -12.56 -5.59
CA GLN A 77 4.53 -13.93 -5.11
C GLN A 77 3.33 -14.83 -5.39
N ALA A 78 2.16 -14.27 -5.71
CA ALA A 78 0.93 -15.00 -6.00
C ALA A 78 1.19 -16.22 -6.90
N GLY A 79 0.73 -17.40 -6.46
CA GLY A 79 0.86 -18.64 -7.22
C GLY A 79 2.27 -19.21 -7.29
N TYR A 80 3.23 -18.74 -6.48
CA TYR A 80 4.55 -19.36 -6.42
C TYR A 80 4.47 -20.78 -5.83
N GLY A 81 5.16 -21.71 -6.47
CA GLY A 81 5.31 -23.11 -6.07
C GLY A 81 6.56 -23.72 -6.70
N ASN A 82 7.18 -24.66 -6.03
CA ASN A 82 8.33 -25.38 -6.56
C ASN A 82 7.86 -26.48 -7.50
N LEU A 83 8.56 -26.64 -8.62
CA LEU A 83 8.33 -27.76 -9.55
C LEU A 83 8.80 -29.07 -8.89
N VAL A 84 7.88 -30.02 -8.69
CA VAL A 84 8.20 -31.30 -8.04
C VAL A 84 8.45 -32.41 -9.04
N SER A 85 7.71 -32.42 -10.14
CA SER A 85 7.91 -33.32 -11.27
C SER A 85 7.47 -32.64 -12.56
N ALA A 86 8.33 -32.70 -13.58
CA ALA A 86 7.94 -32.49 -14.96
C ALA A 86 8.17 -33.83 -15.67
N SER A 87 7.13 -34.44 -16.23
CA SER A 87 7.32 -35.60 -17.10
C SER A 87 7.97 -35.14 -18.40
N LEU A 88 9.28 -34.95 -18.42
CA LEU A 88 10.06 -34.66 -19.63
C LEU A 88 10.23 -35.96 -20.45
N SER A 89 9.14 -36.61 -20.85
CA SER A 89 9.21 -37.51 -22.01
C SER A 89 9.18 -36.62 -23.24
N ALA A 90 10.36 -36.37 -23.81
CA ALA A 90 10.52 -35.67 -25.07
C ALA A 90 9.60 -36.34 -26.13
N GLY A 91 8.47 -35.70 -26.44
CA GLY A 91 7.51 -36.17 -27.43
C GLY A 91 6.08 -36.47 -26.95
N ALA A 92 5.77 -36.39 -25.65
CA ALA A 92 4.38 -36.47 -25.19
C ALA A 92 3.78 -35.06 -25.03
N ALA A 93 2.92 -34.65 -25.97
CA ALA A 93 2.00 -33.54 -25.76
C ALA A 93 1.09 -33.90 -24.55
N GLY A 94 1.40 -33.36 -23.36
CA GLY A 94 0.65 -33.67 -22.13
C GLY A 94 1.46 -33.77 -20.83
N ALA A 95 2.74 -33.41 -20.82
CA ALA A 95 3.50 -33.30 -19.57
C ALA A 95 3.00 -32.12 -18.72
N THR A 96 2.03 -32.37 -17.84
CA THR A 96 1.60 -31.38 -16.84
C THR A 96 2.69 -31.28 -15.77
N ALA A 97 3.43 -30.17 -15.73
CA ALA A 97 4.35 -29.97 -14.62
C ALA A 97 3.55 -29.76 -13.33
N VAL A 98 3.91 -30.54 -12.32
CA VAL A 98 3.25 -30.57 -11.03
C VAL A 98 4.08 -29.73 -10.07
N THR A 99 3.41 -28.89 -9.27
CA THR A 99 4.04 -28.06 -8.24
C THR A 99 3.71 -28.57 -6.83
N ASP A 100 4.47 -28.15 -5.83
CA ASP A 100 4.14 -28.36 -4.41
C ASP A 100 3.17 -27.30 -3.84
N PHE A 101 2.63 -26.42 -4.69
CA PHE A 101 1.62 -25.45 -4.33
C PHE A 101 0.21 -26.07 -4.37
N ILE A 102 -0.07 -26.89 -3.36
CA ILE A 102 -1.27 -27.72 -3.28
C ILE A 102 -2.00 -27.55 -1.95
N LEU A 103 -3.31 -27.75 -1.98
CA LEU A 103 -4.12 -27.88 -0.77
C LEU A 103 -3.90 -29.25 -0.12
N ALA A 104 -4.41 -29.42 1.10
CA ALA A 104 -4.25 -30.66 1.88
C ALA A 104 -4.91 -31.89 1.21
N ASP A 105 -5.85 -31.68 0.30
CA ASP A 105 -6.49 -32.71 -0.52
C ASP A 105 -5.68 -33.08 -1.78
N GLY A 106 -4.56 -32.40 -2.02
CA GLY A 106 -3.69 -32.61 -3.18
C GLY A 106 -4.09 -31.84 -4.43
N THR A 107 -5.16 -31.04 -4.38
CA THR A 107 -5.56 -30.17 -5.50
C THR A 107 -4.63 -28.94 -5.60
N PRO A 108 -4.39 -28.40 -6.81
CA PRO A 108 -3.62 -27.17 -6.95
C PRO A 108 -4.25 -26.03 -6.16
N ALA A 109 -3.45 -25.30 -5.39
CA ALA A 109 -3.94 -24.12 -4.70
C ALA A 109 -4.17 -22.96 -5.68
N GLN A 110 -5.08 -22.05 -5.32
CA GLN A 110 -5.34 -20.85 -6.09
C GLN A 110 -4.40 -19.72 -5.65
N GLY A 111 -3.58 -19.21 -6.58
CA GLY A 111 -2.58 -18.19 -6.28
C GLY A 111 -3.15 -16.79 -6.05
N LEU A 112 -4.23 -16.45 -6.77
CA LEU A 112 -4.91 -15.16 -6.69
C LEU A 112 -6.41 -15.37 -6.79
N ARG A 113 -7.16 -14.62 -5.97
CA ARG A 113 -8.60 -14.47 -6.08
C ARG A 113 -8.98 -13.05 -5.70
N GLY A 114 -9.90 -12.45 -6.43
CA GLY A 114 -10.41 -11.10 -6.19
C GLY A 114 -11.91 -11.08 -5.96
N CYS A 115 -12.38 -10.07 -5.25
CA CYS A 115 -13.78 -9.74 -5.07
C CYS A 115 -13.99 -8.25 -5.32
N GLU A 116 -14.90 -7.89 -6.23
CA GLU A 116 -15.10 -6.51 -6.68
C GLU A 116 -15.63 -5.60 -5.58
N HIS A 117 -16.49 -6.15 -4.71
CA HIS A 117 -17.08 -5.42 -3.60
C HIS A 117 -16.61 -5.94 -2.24
N GLY A 118 -15.42 -6.54 -2.22
CA GLY A 118 -14.82 -7.06 -1.01
C GLY A 118 -15.51 -8.33 -0.50
N PHE A 119 -15.39 -8.57 0.80
CA PHE A 119 -15.83 -9.80 1.45
C PHE A 119 -17.08 -9.59 2.30
N VAL A 120 -17.90 -10.63 2.45
CA VAL A 120 -19.19 -10.55 3.16
C VAL A 120 -19.03 -10.21 4.63
N LYS A 121 -18.17 -10.91 5.38
CA LYS A 121 -17.94 -10.68 6.83
C LYS A 121 -16.48 -10.91 7.21
N PRO A 122 -15.54 -10.05 6.79
CA PRO A 122 -14.12 -10.29 7.02
C PRO A 122 -13.65 -10.03 8.47
N GLN A 123 -14.44 -9.30 9.26
CA GLN A 123 -14.11 -8.92 10.65
C GLN A 123 -15.04 -9.50 11.72
N ALA A 124 -16.18 -10.09 11.33
CA ALA A 124 -17.14 -10.61 12.29
C ALA A 124 -16.69 -11.97 12.87
N PRO A 125 -17.22 -12.39 14.05
CA PRO A 125 -17.15 -13.78 14.47
C PRO A 125 -17.74 -14.70 13.39
N GLY A 126 -17.09 -15.83 13.10
CA GLY A 126 -17.49 -16.70 11.97
C GLY A 126 -17.22 -16.06 10.62
N LYS A 127 -15.96 -15.69 10.38
CA LYS A 127 -15.51 -14.93 9.21
C LYS A 127 -15.95 -15.57 7.90
N ASP A 128 -16.41 -14.73 6.98
CA ASP A 128 -16.83 -15.12 5.64
C ASP A 128 -16.08 -14.28 4.60
N PHE A 129 -15.21 -14.95 3.84
CA PHE A 129 -14.42 -14.40 2.74
C PHE A 129 -14.99 -14.75 1.35
N SER A 130 -16.27 -15.11 1.27
CA SER A 130 -17.00 -15.11 0.01
C SER A 130 -17.12 -13.69 -0.54
N CYS A 131 -17.21 -13.56 -1.87
CA CYS A 131 -17.32 -12.25 -2.50
C CYS A 131 -18.69 -11.64 -2.22
N SER A 132 -18.70 -10.40 -1.73
CA SER A 132 -19.93 -9.65 -1.47
C SER A 132 -20.61 -9.23 -2.78
N ALA A 133 -21.95 -9.33 -2.81
CA ALA A 133 -22.78 -8.74 -3.85
C ALA A 133 -23.18 -7.28 -3.55
N ASN A 134 -23.02 -6.83 -2.29
CA ASN A 134 -23.33 -5.46 -1.89
C ASN A 134 -22.21 -4.51 -2.32
N PRO A 135 -22.51 -3.28 -2.77
CA PRO A 135 -21.50 -2.29 -3.12
C PRO A 135 -20.49 -2.08 -1.99
N GLY A 136 -19.22 -2.09 -2.36
CA GLY A 136 -18.12 -1.99 -1.43
C GLY A 136 -16.82 -1.78 -2.19
N MET A 137 -15.74 -1.66 -1.44
CA MET A 137 -14.39 -1.57 -2.01
C MET A 137 -13.89 -2.98 -2.30
N ALA A 138 -13.08 -3.12 -3.32
CA ALA A 138 -12.56 -4.41 -3.73
C ALA A 138 -11.71 -5.06 -2.63
N GLY A 139 -11.48 -6.35 -2.76
CA GLY A 139 -10.60 -7.13 -1.89
C GLY A 139 -9.98 -8.26 -2.67
N PHE A 140 -8.85 -8.78 -2.21
CA PHE A 140 -8.19 -9.89 -2.88
C PHE A 140 -7.46 -10.79 -1.88
N GLU A 141 -7.28 -12.03 -2.29
CA GLU A 141 -6.59 -13.08 -1.59
C GLU A 141 -5.41 -13.52 -2.44
N VAL A 142 -4.23 -13.54 -1.85
CA VAL A 142 -3.01 -14.02 -2.47
C VAL A 142 -2.51 -15.22 -1.70
N SER A 143 -2.20 -16.30 -2.40
CA SER A 143 -1.58 -17.47 -1.82
C SER A 143 -0.31 -17.86 -2.55
N TYR A 144 0.67 -18.32 -1.80
CA TYR A 144 1.96 -18.78 -2.34
C TYR A 144 2.65 -19.76 -1.40
N ARG A 145 3.48 -20.62 -1.98
CA ARG A 145 4.34 -21.55 -1.26
C ARG A 145 5.46 -20.79 -0.54
N LEU A 146 5.66 -21.07 0.74
CA LEU A 146 6.82 -20.62 1.50
C LEU A 146 7.96 -21.65 1.43
N ASP A 147 9.18 -21.27 1.80
CA ASP A 147 10.25 -22.24 2.04
C ASP A 147 9.94 -23.05 3.32
N ASP A 148 10.41 -24.30 3.38
CA ASP A 148 10.27 -25.16 4.56
C ASP A 148 11.33 -24.90 5.63
N HIS A 149 12.32 -24.05 5.33
CA HIS A 149 13.36 -23.68 6.26
C HIS A 149 12.75 -23.10 7.54
N VAL A 150 13.10 -23.74 8.65
CA VAL A 150 12.71 -23.31 9.99
C VAL A 150 13.97 -22.83 10.68
N ASP A 151 13.99 -21.56 11.05
CA ASP A 151 14.98 -21.03 11.98
C ASP A 151 14.55 -21.42 13.41
N PRO A 152 15.38 -22.09 14.21
CA PRO A 152 14.99 -22.50 15.57
C PRO A 152 14.65 -21.34 16.52
N ALA A 153 15.14 -20.12 16.26
CA ALA A 153 14.92 -18.95 17.11
C ALA A 153 13.70 -18.12 16.66
N SER A 154 13.43 -18.02 15.36
CA SER A 154 12.32 -17.21 14.81
C SER A 154 11.17 -18.01 14.17
N GLY A 155 11.33 -19.32 13.99
CA GLY A 155 10.34 -20.20 13.36
C GLY A 155 10.47 -20.27 11.83
N ALA A 156 9.38 -20.61 11.16
CA ALA A 156 9.31 -20.76 9.70
C ALA A 156 8.73 -19.50 9.03
N GLY A 157 8.59 -19.55 7.70
CA GLY A 157 7.97 -18.47 6.92
C GLY A 157 6.64 -17.94 7.48
N VAL A 158 6.39 -16.66 7.24
CA VAL A 158 5.32 -15.87 7.87
C VAL A 158 4.27 -15.41 6.86
N ASP A 159 3.07 -15.11 7.36
CA ASP A 159 2.06 -14.36 6.62
C ASP A 159 2.32 -12.84 6.59
N CYS A 160 1.41 -12.09 5.97
CA CYS A 160 1.46 -10.63 5.92
C CYS A 160 1.42 -9.93 7.29
N ASN A 161 0.98 -10.62 8.34
CA ASN A 161 0.95 -10.11 9.72
C ASN A 161 2.20 -10.51 10.51
N GLY A 162 3.15 -11.22 9.89
CA GLY A 162 4.35 -11.73 10.54
C GLY A 162 4.09 -12.96 11.42
N ALA A 163 2.93 -13.61 11.32
CA ALA A 163 2.63 -14.82 12.06
C ALA A 163 3.12 -16.06 11.29
N GLY A 164 3.75 -17.00 12.01
CA GLY A 164 4.27 -18.23 11.42
C GLY A 164 3.15 -19.11 10.86
N ILE A 165 3.34 -19.61 9.64
CA ILE A 165 2.35 -20.45 8.96
C ILE A 165 2.44 -21.90 9.42
N GLY A 166 1.33 -22.60 9.62
CA GLY A 166 1.31 -24.03 9.94
C GLY A 166 1.71 -24.95 8.77
N LEU A 167 2.01 -26.21 9.08
CA LEU A 167 2.26 -27.23 8.05
C LEU A 167 0.92 -27.70 7.44
N SER A 168 0.91 -27.89 6.13
CA SER A 168 -0.14 -28.54 5.34
C SER A 168 0.38 -29.90 4.88
N ALA A 169 -0.39 -30.96 5.10
CA ALA A 169 0.00 -32.30 4.70
C ALA A 169 -0.02 -32.45 3.17
N VAL A 170 1.01 -33.09 2.63
CA VAL A 170 1.02 -33.52 1.23
C VAL A 170 0.48 -34.95 1.17
N PRO A 171 -0.55 -35.24 0.37
CA PRO A 171 -1.08 -36.60 0.24
C PRO A 171 0.01 -37.59 -0.22
N PRO A 172 0.06 -38.82 0.33
CA PRO A 172 1.09 -39.82 -0.03
C PRO A 172 1.18 -40.17 -1.53
N GLY A 173 0.08 -40.00 -2.28
CA GLY A 173 0.04 -40.24 -3.73
C GLY A 173 0.52 -39.06 -4.59
N HIS A 174 0.79 -37.89 -4.01
CA HIS A 174 1.21 -36.71 -4.76
C HIS A 174 2.74 -36.70 -4.96
N PRO A 175 3.27 -36.34 -6.14
CA PRO A 175 4.72 -36.34 -6.41
C PRO A 175 5.56 -35.52 -5.41
N ALA A 176 4.97 -34.45 -4.86
CA ALA A 176 5.62 -33.64 -3.82
C ALA A 176 5.92 -34.41 -2.53
N HIS A 177 5.17 -35.47 -2.21
CA HIS A 177 5.30 -36.22 -0.96
C HIS A 177 6.68 -36.88 -0.82
N LEU A 178 7.27 -37.27 -1.96
CA LEU A 178 8.60 -37.86 -2.04
C LEU A 178 9.72 -36.86 -1.70
N ARG A 179 9.46 -35.56 -1.86
CA ARG A 179 10.41 -34.49 -1.49
C ARG A 179 10.19 -34.06 -0.04
N ALA A 180 8.96 -33.78 0.32
CA ALA A 180 8.57 -33.40 1.67
C ALA A 180 7.13 -33.87 1.96
N PRO A 181 6.87 -34.49 3.13
CA PRO A 181 5.52 -34.91 3.51
C PRO A 181 4.62 -33.72 3.91
N TYR A 182 5.18 -32.52 4.05
CA TYR A 182 4.47 -31.31 4.43
C TYR A 182 4.96 -30.10 3.62
N VAL A 183 4.07 -29.14 3.42
CA VAL A 183 4.34 -27.83 2.80
C VAL A 183 3.75 -26.71 3.65
N ARG A 184 4.16 -25.46 3.42
CA ARG A 184 3.60 -24.25 4.03
C ARG A 184 3.09 -23.33 2.94
N ILE A 185 1.82 -22.98 3.01
CA ILE A 185 1.19 -22.06 2.06
C ILE A 185 0.73 -20.83 2.83
N ALA A 186 1.35 -19.70 2.54
CA ALA A 186 0.87 -18.41 3.02
C ALA A 186 -0.39 -18.04 2.23
N ARG A 187 -1.38 -17.52 2.94
CA ARG A 187 -2.63 -16.99 2.37
C ARG A 187 -2.91 -15.66 3.04
N ASN A 188 -2.73 -14.59 2.27
CA ASN A 188 -2.86 -13.21 2.71
C ASN A 188 -4.10 -12.59 2.05
N LEU A 189 -5.06 -12.19 2.87
CA LEU A 189 -6.28 -11.50 2.44
C LEU A 189 -6.14 -10.00 2.71
N PHE A 190 -6.25 -9.20 1.66
CA PHE A 190 -6.28 -7.75 1.71
C PHE A 190 -7.68 -7.24 1.43
N PHE A 191 -8.21 -6.41 2.31
CA PHE A 191 -9.53 -5.84 2.16
C PHE A 191 -9.68 -4.53 2.92
N VAL A 192 -10.65 -3.73 2.54
CA VAL A 192 -10.98 -2.49 3.25
C VAL A 192 -12.23 -2.73 4.09
N ALA A 193 -12.18 -2.29 5.34
CA ALA A 193 -13.31 -2.37 6.26
C ALA A 193 -13.28 -1.20 7.25
N ALA A 194 -14.46 -0.83 7.76
CA ALA A 194 -14.55 0.10 8.88
C ALA A 194 -14.03 -0.57 10.15
N ARG A 195 -13.16 0.12 10.89
CA ARG A 195 -12.73 -0.36 12.21
C ARG A 195 -13.93 -0.39 13.16
N ALA A 196 -14.03 -1.41 14.01
CA ALA A 196 -15.03 -1.44 15.09
C ALA A 196 -14.93 -0.16 15.95
N GLY A 197 -16.02 0.61 16.02
CA GLY A 197 -16.09 1.90 16.72
C GLY A 197 -15.40 3.08 16.03
N GLY A 198 -14.90 2.90 14.80
CA GLY A 198 -14.31 3.95 13.98
C GLY A 198 -15.26 4.42 12.86
N GLY A 199 -15.11 5.68 12.43
CA GLY A 199 -15.88 6.26 11.32
C GLY A 199 -15.19 6.20 9.96
N ALA A 200 -13.90 5.84 9.91
CA ALA A 200 -13.11 5.75 8.69
C ALA A 200 -12.78 4.30 8.36
N ASN A 201 -12.65 4.00 7.07
CA ASN A 201 -12.21 2.69 6.62
C ASN A 201 -10.69 2.58 6.65
N SER A 202 -10.21 1.37 6.92
CA SER A 202 -8.81 1.02 6.94
C SER A 202 -8.56 -0.16 6.01
N LEU A 203 -7.38 -0.20 5.39
CA LEU A 203 -6.88 -1.38 4.71
C LEU A 203 -6.42 -2.38 5.77
N TYR A 204 -6.92 -3.60 5.69
CA TYR A 204 -6.56 -4.70 6.57
C TYR A 204 -5.76 -5.76 5.80
N CYS A 205 -4.86 -6.43 6.53
CA CYS A 205 -4.38 -7.75 6.12
C CYS A 205 -4.80 -8.82 7.11
N GLN A 206 -5.19 -9.96 6.56
CA GLN A 206 -5.37 -11.18 7.32
C GLN A 206 -4.58 -12.31 6.70
N GLY A 207 -3.57 -12.76 7.42
CA GLY A 207 -2.87 -14.00 7.13
C GLY A 207 -3.50 -15.23 7.78
N ASN A 208 -3.01 -16.40 7.39
CA ASN A 208 -3.43 -17.71 7.91
C ASN A 208 -2.48 -18.30 8.97
N GLY A 209 -1.46 -17.57 9.44
CA GLY A 209 -0.52 -18.04 10.45
C GLY A 209 -1.04 -17.87 11.89
N ASN A 210 -1.89 -16.87 12.12
CA ASN A 210 -2.45 -16.63 13.45
C ASN A 210 -3.68 -17.53 13.70
N SER A 211 -3.68 -18.33 14.77
CA SER A 211 -4.81 -19.17 15.17
C SER A 211 -6.09 -18.39 15.47
N ASN A 212 -5.97 -17.12 15.86
CA ASN A 212 -7.11 -16.23 16.10
C ASN A 212 -7.64 -15.60 14.81
N ASN A 213 -6.98 -15.82 13.66
CA ASN A 213 -7.35 -15.30 12.35
C ASN A 213 -7.74 -13.82 12.37
N SER A 214 -7.09 -13.01 13.21
CA SER A 214 -7.47 -11.60 13.37
C SER A 214 -6.87 -10.76 12.26
N ALA A 215 -7.70 -9.96 11.61
CA ALA A 215 -7.25 -9.02 10.59
C ALA A 215 -6.61 -7.80 11.27
N GLN A 216 -5.45 -7.37 10.77
CA GLN A 216 -4.73 -6.22 11.30
C GLN A 216 -4.81 -5.03 10.35
N PRO A 217 -5.07 -3.81 10.85
CA PRO A 217 -5.08 -2.63 10.01
C PRO A 217 -3.64 -2.27 9.62
N ILE A 218 -3.40 -2.10 8.33
CA ILE A 218 -2.13 -1.64 7.76
C ILE A 218 -2.13 -0.12 7.66
N LEU A 219 -3.25 0.44 7.20
CA LEU A 219 -3.38 1.83 6.84
C LEU A 219 -4.81 2.31 7.10
N ASN A 220 -4.96 3.52 7.61
CA ASN A 220 -6.25 4.16 7.84
C ASN A 220 -6.61 5.13 6.69
N ASN A 221 -7.86 5.61 6.73
CA ASN A 221 -8.36 6.65 5.83
C ASN A 221 -8.38 6.24 4.35
N VAL A 222 -8.81 5.00 4.11
CA VAL A 222 -9.09 4.51 2.75
C VAL A 222 -10.49 4.96 2.35
N GLU A 223 -10.59 5.68 1.24
CA GLU A 223 -11.88 6.15 0.70
C GLU A 223 -12.35 5.27 -0.46
N ASP A 224 -11.43 4.71 -1.24
CA ASP A 224 -11.76 3.75 -2.31
C ASP A 224 -10.59 2.79 -2.55
N MET A 225 -10.91 1.54 -2.89
CA MET A 225 -9.94 0.55 -3.38
C MET A 225 -10.59 -0.24 -4.52
N GLN A 226 -9.94 -0.21 -5.69
CA GLN A 226 -10.40 -0.89 -6.91
C GLN A 226 -9.28 -1.73 -7.50
N LEU A 227 -9.66 -2.88 -8.07
CA LEU A 227 -8.73 -3.80 -8.71
C LEU A 227 -9.27 -4.20 -10.09
N MET A 228 -8.41 -4.10 -11.10
CA MET A 228 -8.68 -4.65 -12.42
C MET A 228 -7.63 -5.71 -12.76
N TYR A 229 -8.02 -6.73 -13.50
CA TYR A 229 -7.23 -7.91 -13.80
C TYR A 229 -6.98 -7.99 -15.30
N GLY A 230 -5.72 -7.96 -15.70
CA GLY A 230 -5.31 -8.23 -17.07
C GLY A 230 -5.35 -9.74 -17.30
N VAL A 231 -6.31 -10.19 -18.10
CA VAL A 231 -6.55 -11.62 -18.38
C VAL A 231 -6.02 -11.97 -19.76
N ALA A 232 -5.24 -13.04 -19.84
CA ALA A 232 -4.77 -13.59 -21.10
C ALA A 232 -5.86 -14.40 -21.83
N ALA A 233 -5.76 -14.50 -23.15
CA ALA A 233 -6.53 -15.48 -23.90
C ALA A 233 -6.14 -16.91 -23.48
N VAL A 234 -7.02 -17.89 -23.75
CA VAL A 234 -6.70 -19.29 -23.46
C VAL A 234 -5.48 -19.70 -24.30
N GLY A 235 -4.42 -20.19 -23.64
CA GLY A 235 -3.16 -20.58 -24.29
C GLY A 235 -2.20 -19.43 -24.61
N ASP A 236 -2.51 -18.20 -24.19
CA ASP A 236 -1.63 -17.03 -24.33
C ASP A 236 -1.07 -16.62 -22.94
N VAL A 237 0.04 -15.89 -22.97
CA VAL A 237 0.70 -15.28 -21.80
C VAL A 237 0.64 -13.75 -21.83
N SER A 238 0.09 -13.16 -22.90
CA SER A 238 -0.08 -11.72 -23.04
C SER A 238 -1.45 -11.25 -22.53
N VAL A 239 -1.52 -10.01 -22.00
CA VAL A 239 -2.79 -9.43 -21.55
C VAL A 239 -3.66 -9.13 -22.77
N ASN A 240 -4.82 -9.80 -22.85
CA ASN A 240 -5.77 -9.60 -23.93
C ASN A 240 -6.84 -8.55 -23.54
N GLN A 241 -7.37 -8.65 -22.32
CA GLN A 241 -8.45 -7.81 -21.83
C GLN A 241 -8.26 -7.44 -20.36
N LEU A 242 -8.81 -6.30 -19.97
CA LEU A 242 -8.81 -5.83 -18.59
C LEU A 242 -10.22 -6.00 -18.01
N LEU A 243 -10.36 -6.90 -17.04
CA LEU A 243 -11.63 -7.29 -16.43
C LEU A 243 -11.66 -6.98 -14.94
N ASN A 244 -12.83 -6.72 -14.38
CA ASN A 244 -13.01 -6.65 -12.92
C ASN A 244 -13.19 -8.06 -12.32
N ALA A 245 -13.23 -8.19 -10.99
CA ALA A 245 -13.27 -9.52 -10.37
C ALA A 245 -14.54 -10.33 -10.72
N THR A 246 -15.69 -9.66 -10.84
CA THR A 246 -16.95 -10.34 -11.19
C THR A 246 -16.94 -10.85 -12.63
N GLN A 247 -16.35 -10.10 -13.55
CA GLN A 247 -16.15 -10.53 -14.94
C GLN A 247 -15.17 -11.69 -15.05
N VAL A 248 -14.07 -11.69 -14.27
CA VAL A 248 -13.14 -12.84 -14.22
C VAL A 248 -13.87 -14.08 -13.73
N ALA A 249 -14.66 -13.97 -12.65
CA ALA A 249 -15.43 -15.08 -12.11
C ALA A 249 -16.49 -15.59 -13.10
N ALA A 250 -17.02 -14.74 -13.97
CA ALA A 250 -18.01 -15.08 -14.98
C ALA A 250 -17.44 -15.72 -16.27
N LEU A 251 -16.11 -15.85 -16.40
CA LEU A 251 -15.49 -16.43 -17.60
C LEU A 251 -15.86 -17.92 -17.80
N SER A 252 -15.97 -18.68 -16.70
CA SER A 252 -16.39 -20.08 -16.69
C SER A 252 -16.70 -20.56 -15.26
N ASP A 253 -17.29 -21.74 -15.11
CA ASP A 253 -17.51 -22.36 -13.78
C ASP A 253 -16.19 -22.77 -13.10
N ASP A 254 -15.11 -22.97 -13.86
CA ASP A 254 -13.79 -23.30 -13.34
C ASP A 254 -13.02 -22.04 -12.90
N GLN A 255 -13.20 -21.70 -11.62
CA GLN A 255 -12.50 -20.56 -11.02
C GLN A 255 -10.98 -20.74 -11.01
N HIS A 256 -10.45 -21.95 -10.90
CA HIS A 256 -8.99 -22.13 -10.92
C HIS A 256 -8.41 -21.74 -12.29
N GLN A 257 -9.09 -22.11 -13.38
CA GLN A 257 -8.70 -21.71 -14.74
C GLN A 257 -8.87 -20.22 -14.98
N ASN A 258 -9.99 -19.63 -14.53
CA ASN A 258 -10.25 -18.20 -14.73
C ASN A 258 -9.15 -17.33 -14.08
N TRP A 259 -8.84 -17.60 -12.82
CA TRP A 259 -7.82 -16.87 -12.07
C TRP A 259 -6.39 -17.24 -12.48
N GLY A 260 -6.18 -18.46 -13.00
CA GLY A 260 -4.90 -18.89 -13.58
C GLY A 260 -4.51 -18.16 -14.87
N ARG A 261 -5.48 -17.53 -15.56
CA ARG A 261 -5.26 -16.71 -16.77
C ARG A 261 -4.92 -15.25 -16.47
N VAL A 262 -4.93 -14.83 -15.21
CA VAL A 262 -4.60 -13.45 -14.84
C VAL A 262 -3.07 -13.27 -14.93
N VAL A 263 -2.63 -12.27 -15.69
CA VAL A 263 -1.21 -11.95 -15.91
C VAL A 263 -0.83 -10.64 -15.24
N SER A 264 -1.76 -9.71 -15.05
CA SER A 264 -1.51 -8.46 -14.34
C SER A 264 -2.66 -8.04 -13.43
N VAL A 265 -2.35 -7.27 -12.40
CA VAL A 265 -3.30 -6.66 -11.48
C VAL A 265 -3.04 -5.16 -11.45
N HIS A 266 -4.06 -4.38 -11.80
CA HIS A 266 -4.07 -2.93 -11.77
C HIS A 266 -4.74 -2.49 -10.48
N LEU A 267 -3.93 -2.09 -9.50
CA LEU A 267 -4.36 -1.60 -8.21
C LEU A 267 -4.65 -0.11 -8.29
N CYS A 268 -5.77 0.32 -7.71
CA CYS A 268 -6.05 1.71 -7.40
C CYS A 268 -6.47 1.87 -5.94
N LEU A 269 -5.81 2.78 -5.22
CA LEU A 269 -6.08 3.10 -3.83
C LEU A 269 -6.25 4.62 -3.68
N LEU A 270 -7.40 5.06 -3.19
CA LEU A 270 -7.68 6.46 -2.86
C LEU A 270 -7.64 6.63 -1.33
N LEU A 271 -6.78 7.54 -0.90
CA LEU A 271 -6.59 7.89 0.51
C LEU A 271 -6.94 9.35 0.76
N PHE A 272 -7.35 9.65 1.99
CA PHE A 272 -7.52 11.01 2.48
C PHE A 272 -6.68 11.31 3.72
N GLY A 273 -6.24 12.55 3.86
CA GLY A 273 -5.49 13.05 5.01
C GLY A 273 -6.36 13.17 6.27
N GLU A 274 -5.75 13.04 7.44
CA GLU A 274 -6.45 13.10 8.73
C GLU A 274 -6.98 14.51 9.02
N ARG A 275 -6.28 15.54 8.53
CA ARG A 275 -6.54 16.94 8.86
C ARG A 275 -7.16 17.68 7.68
N SER A 276 -8.11 18.56 7.98
CA SER A 276 -8.70 19.50 7.01
C SER A 276 -7.80 20.73 6.82
N LEU A 277 -6.70 20.56 6.06
CA LEU A 277 -5.65 21.57 5.87
C LEU A 277 -5.71 22.27 4.51
N ALA A 278 -6.49 21.79 3.55
CA ALA A 278 -6.61 22.44 2.25
C ALA A 278 -7.28 23.82 2.41
N ILE A 279 -6.76 24.82 1.69
CA ILE A 279 -7.26 26.19 1.72
C ILE A 279 -8.53 26.32 0.88
N GLU A 280 -8.62 25.53 -0.20
CA GLU A 280 -9.74 25.45 -1.14
C GLU A 280 -10.12 23.97 -1.35
N PRO A 281 -11.38 23.65 -1.68
CA PRO A 281 -11.77 22.36 -2.22
C PRO A 281 -10.78 21.77 -3.24
N GLN A 282 -10.32 20.55 -3.00
CA GLN A 282 -9.35 19.90 -3.87
C GLN A 282 -10.05 19.20 -5.04
N ARG A 283 -9.62 19.48 -6.28
CA ARG A 283 -9.98 18.68 -7.45
C ARG A 283 -9.03 17.49 -7.59
N TYR A 284 -9.58 16.30 -7.87
CA TYR A 284 -8.81 15.08 -8.11
C TYR A 284 -9.55 14.16 -9.09
N VAL A 285 -8.85 13.16 -9.61
CA VAL A 285 -9.44 12.10 -10.45
C VAL A 285 -9.49 10.83 -9.61
N ASP A 286 -10.67 10.24 -9.46
CA ASP A 286 -10.87 9.03 -8.66
C ASP A 286 -10.37 7.75 -9.35
N CYS A 287 -10.56 6.60 -8.70
CA CYS A 287 -10.13 5.31 -9.26
C CYS A 287 -10.86 4.94 -10.55
N SER A 288 -12.13 5.35 -10.70
CA SER A 288 -12.93 5.18 -11.91
C SER A 288 -12.51 6.10 -13.07
N GLY A 289 -11.61 7.05 -12.84
CA GLY A 289 -11.19 8.03 -13.84
C GLY A 289 -12.09 9.27 -13.90
N SER A 290 -13.02 9.44 -12.96
CA SER A 290 -13.94 10.58 -12.92
C SER A 290 -13.33 11.75 -12.14
N ALA A 291 -13.51 12.98 -12.64
CA ALA A 291 -13.12 14.18 -11.92
C ALA A 291 -14.06 14.44 -10.73
N ARG A 292 -13.49 14.63 -9.55
CA ARG A 292 -14.21 14.86 -8.28
C ARG A 292 -13.72 16.14 -7.59
N LEU A 293 -14.57 16.69 -6.73
CA LEU A 293 -14.28 17.86 -5.90
C LEU A 293 -14.47 17.49 -4.43
N ALA A 294 -13.38 17.58 -3.66
CA ALA A 294 -13.37 17.36 -2.22
C ALA A 294 -13.68 18.65 -1.46
N SER A 295 -14.87 18.75 -0.85
CA SER A 295 -15.31 19.93 -0.09
C SER A 295 -14.89 19.93 1.39
N ASP A 296 -14.43 18.81 1.93
CA ASP A 296 -14.06 18.61 3.34
C ASP A 296 -12.68 19.16 3.72
N ARG A 297 -11.99 19.80 2.77
CA ARG A 297 -10.63 20.34 2.89
C ARG A 297 -9.57 19.32 3.31
N LYS A 298 -9.85 18.02 3.22
CA LYS A 298 -8.87 16.97 3.44
C LYS A 298 -8.11 16.70 2.16
N LEU A 299 -6.81 16.55 2.26
CA LEU A 299 -5.98 16.20 1.12
C LEU A 299 -6.34 14.80 0.64
N ARG A 300 -6.48 14.62 -0.68
CA ARG A 300 -6.68 13.30 -1.30
C ARG A 300 -5.53 12.94 -2.21
N ALA A 301 -5.16 11.67 -2.19
CA ALA A 301 -4.15 11.12 -3.07
C ALA A 301 -4.62 9.78 -3.63
N VAL A 302 -4.51 9.64 -4.95
CA VAL A 302 -4.82 8.41 -5.67
C VAL A 302 -3.52 7.76 -6.09
N PHE A 303 -3.34 6.51 -5.69
CA PHE A 303 -2.20 5.68 -6.02
C PHE A 303 -2.64 4.61 -6.99
N LYS A 304 -1.96 4.51 -8.13
CA LYS A 304 -2.19 3.44 -9.13
C LYS A 304 -0.90 2.66 -9.32
N ARG A 305 -0.97 1.33 -9.31
CA ARG A 305 0.17 0.47 -9.67
C ARG A 305 -0.32 -0.70 -10.51
N VAL A 306 0.50 -1.08 -11.49
CA VAL A 306 0.28 -2.29 -12.29
C VAL A 306 1.31 -3.32 -11.86
N VAL A 307 0.84 -4.47 -11.39
CA VAL A 307 1.66 -5.57 -10.90
C VAL A 307 1.53 -6.73 -11.85
N THR A 308 2.64 -7.17 -12.43
CA THR A 308 2.70 -8.38 -13.26
C THR A 308 2.80 -9.61 -12.36
N LEU A 309 1.93 -10.58 -12.54
CA LEU A 309 1.99 -11.89 -11.89
C LEU A 309 2.98 -12.75 -12.66
N ARG A 310 4.02 -13.23 -11.98
CA ARG A 310 5.11 -13.99 -12.60
C ARG A 310 4.98 -15.49 -12.40
N ASN A 311 4.21 -15.90 -11.39
CA ASN A 311 4.07 -17.29 -11.02
C ASN A 311 2.64 -17.74 -11.33
N SER A 312 2.44 -18.29 -12.53
CA SER A 312 1.29 -19.14 -12.79
C SER A 312 1.72 -20.56 -12.45
N ALA A 313 1.38 -21.08 -11.25
CA ALA A 313 1.70 -22.47 -10.87
C ALA A 313 1.05 -23.53 -11.78
N ALA A 314 0.25 -23.15 -12.78
CA ALA A 314 -0.03 -23.97 -13.93
C ALA A 314 1.17 -23.91 -14.88
N ALA A 315 1.85 -25.04 -15.04
CA ALA A 315 3.00 -25.19 -15.90
C ALA A 315 2.67 -24.93 -17.38
N SER A 316 2.59 -23.67 -17.78
CA SER A 316 2.63 -23.25 -19.17
C SER A 316 4.10 -23.16 -19.59
N LEU A 317 4.73 -24.33 -19.71
CA LEU A 317 5.91 -24.53 -20.56
C LEU A 317 5.52 -25.37 -21.78
N VAL A 318 4.32 -25.14 -22.32
CA VAL A 318 4.00 -25.61 -23.67
C VAL A 318 4.55 -24.54 -24.62
N PRO A 319 5.62 -24.82 -25.39
CA PRO A 319 6.04 -23.88 -26.42
C PRO A 319 4.90 -23.72 -27.43
N PRO A 320 4.67 -22.51 -27.99
CA PRO A 320 3.70 -22.34 -29.06
C PRO A 320 4.06 -23.24 -30.26
N PRO A 321 3.06 -23.73 -31.01
CA PRO A 321 3.26 -24.59 -32.18
C PRO A 321 4.06 -23.90 -33.30
#